data_AF-A0A1M5XTS8-F1
#
_entry.id   AF-A0A1M5XTS8-F1
#
_cell.length_a   1.000
_cell.length_b   1.000
_cell.length_c   1.000
_cell.angle_alpha   90.00
_cell.angle_beta   90.00
_cell.angle_gamma   90.00
#
_symmetry.space_group_name_H-M   'P 1'
#
loop_
_entity.id
_entity.type
_entity.pdbx_description
1 polymer ?
#
loop_
_entity_poly.entity_id
_entity_poly.type
_entity_poly.pdbx_seq_one_letter_code
_entity_poly.pdbx_strand_id
1 'polypeptide(L)'
;MEDCQVSSPKPRPSRVKVREHRERLRRQGLRPIQIWVPDVRAPAFRSEARRQSLAVAASSRAHEDQAFIDAVSTFTDEVDGHE
;
A
#
# COMPACT_ATOMS: atom_id res chain seq x y z
N MET A 1 -9.16 15.54 -48.49
CA MET A 1 -8.19 14.85 -47.63
C MET A 1 -8.61 15.20 -46.22
N GLU A 2 -9.63 14.51 -45.71
CA GLU A 2 -10.20 14.80 -44.39
C GLU A 2 -9.43 14.01 -43.33
N ASP A 3 -8.90 14.75 -42.36
CA ASP A 3 -8.13 14.25 -41.24
C ASP A 3 -8.98 13.31 -40.37
N CYS A 4 -8.53 12.07 -40.22
CA CYS A 4 -9.08 11.12 -39.26
C CYS A 4 -8.68 11.55 -37.84
N GLN A 5 -9.58 12.24 -37.13
CA GLN A 5 -9.45 12.42 -35.69
C GLN A 5 -9.66 11.08 -34.96
N VAL A 6 -8.58 10.50 -34.46
CA VAL A 6 -8.61 9.36 -33.53
C VAL A 6 -9.08 9.86 -32.17
N SER A 7 -10.27 9.43 -31.75
CA SER A 7 -10.82 9.73 -30.43
C SER A 7 -10.10 8.93 -29.34
N SER A 8 -9.60 9.61 -28.30
CA SER A 8 -8.98 8.95 -27.14
C SER A 8 -9.98 8.08 -26.36
N PRO A 9 -9.58 6.87 -25.89
CA PRO A 9 -10.49 5.98 -25.18
C PRO A 9 -10.90 6.56 -23.82
N LYS A 10 -12.19 6.41 -23.48
CA LYS A 10 -12.73 6.88 -22.20
C LYS A 10 -12.04 6.17 -21.02
N PRO A 11 -11.74 6.89 -19.92
CA PRO A 11 -11.11 6.28 -18.74
C PRO A 11 -11.98 5.14 -18.17
N ARG A 12 -11.35 3.99 -17.89
CA ARG A 12 -12.04 2.86 -17.26
C ARG A 12 -12.68 3.30 -15.92
N PRO A 13 -13.93 2.90 -15.64
CA PRO A 13 -14.61 3.25 -14.39
C PRO A 13 -13.79 2.83 -13.17
N SER A 14 -13.75 3.68 -12.13
CA SER A 14 -13.01 3.43 -10.87
C SER A 14 -13.33 2.05 -10.26
N ARG A 15 -14.60 1.64 -10.33
CA ARG A 15 -15.07 0.33 -9.85
C ARG A 15 -14.37 -0.85 -10.55
N VAL A 16 -14.07 -0.73 -11.85
CA VAL A 16 -13.39 -1.77 -12.62
C VAL A 16 -11.92 -1.85 -12.19
N LYS A 17 -11.24 -0.70 -12.07
CA LYS A 17 -9.84 -0.63 -11.61
C LYS A 17 -9.65 -1.19 -10.20
N VAL A 18 -10.55 -0.84 -9.27
CA VAL A 18 -10.51 -1.35 -7.89
C VAL A 18 -10.74 -2.86 -7.85
N ARG A 19 -11.62 -3.39 -8.71
CA ARG A 19 -11.88 -4.83 -8.80
C ARG A 19 -10.64 -5.59 -9.30
N GLU A 20 -10.08 -5.17 -10.43
CA GLU A 20 -8.87 -5.77 -11.01
C GLU A 20 -7.69 -5.76 -10.03
N HIS A 21 -7.49 -4.64 -9.32
CA HIS A 21 -6.45 -4.51 -8.30
C HIS A 21 -6.65 -5.52 -7.15
N ARG A 22 -7.88 -5.64 -6.63
CA ARG A 22 -8.20 -6.60 -5.57
C ARG A 22 -8.05 -8.05 -6.04
N GLU A 23 -8.39 -8.36 -7.29
CA GLU A 23 -8.18 -9.69 -7.89
C GLU A 23 -6.71 -10.04 -7.98
N ARG A 24 -5.84 -9.09 -8.37
CA ARG A 24 -4.39 -9.29 -8.35
C ARG A 24 -3.87 -9.59 -6.95
N LEU A 25 -4.28 -8.82 -5.95
CA LEU A 25 -3.89 -9.06 -4.55
C LEU A 25 -4.39 -10.42 -4.03
N ARG A 26 -5.61 -10.84 -4.39
CA ARG A 26 -6.12 -12.17 -4.03
C ARG A 26 -5.31 -13.31 -4.66
N ARG A 27 -4.85 -13.15 -5.91
CA ARG A 27 -3.96 -14.13 -6.56
C ARG A 27 -2.59 -14.23 -5.89
N GLN A 28 -2.11 -13.13 -5.29
CA GLN A 28 -0.91 -13.11 -4.45
C GLN A 28 -1.15 -13.69 -3.04
N GLY A 29 -2.33 -14.24 -2.76
CA GLY A 29 -2.68 -14.81 -1.45
C GLY A 29 -3.13 -13.78 -0.40
N LEU A 30 -3.23 -12.50 -0.75
CA LEU A 30 -3.62 -11.44 0.18
C LEU A 30 -5.15 -11.32 0.28
N ARG A 31 -5.66 -11.18 1.50
CA ARG A 31 -7.09 -10.96 1.76
C ARG A 31 -7.32 -9.51 2.23
N PRO A 32 -8.18 -8.74 1.55
CA PRO A 32 -8.47 -7.37 1.97
C PRO A 32 -9.26 -7.37 3.28
N ILE A 33 -8.78 -6.60 4.27
CA ILE A 33 -9.50 -6.28 5.49
C ILE A 33 -9.81 -4.79 5.52
N GLN A 34 -10.98 -4.42 6.04
CA GLN A 34 -11.34 -3.03 6.28
C GLN A 34 -11.39 -2.81 7.78
N ILE A 35 -10.55 -1.90 8.26
CA ILE A 35 -10.49 -1.49 9.66
C ILE A 35 -10.69 0.01 9.73
N TRP A 36 -11.37 0.46 10.78
CA TRP A 36 -11.46 1.88 11.09
C TRP A 36 -10.28 2.24 11.97
N VAL A 37 -9.48 3.19 11.49
CA VAL A 37 -8.31 3.71 12.20
C VAL A 37 -8.59 5.16 12.65
N PRO A 38 -7.99 5.61 13.76
CA PRO A 38 -8.05 7.02 14.16
C PRO A 38 -7.54 7.95 13.05
N ASP A 39 -8.00 9.21 13.06
CA ASP A 39 -7.55 10.19 12.07
C ASP A 39 -6.03 10.43 12.20
N VAL A 40 -5.30 9.93 11.21
CA VAL A 40 -3.84 10.00 11.14
C VAL A 40 -3.30 11.43 10.91
N ARG A 41 -4.19 12.37 10.55
CA ARG A 41 -3.84 13.79 10.36
C ARG A 41 -3.96 14.59 11.65
N ALA A 42 -4.66 14.08 12.66
CA ALA A 42 -4.80 14.75 13.93
C ALA A 42 -3.43 14.89 14.64
N PRO A 43 -3.08 16.06 15.21
CA PRO A 43 -1.81 16.22 15.94
C PRO A 43 -1.63 15.21 17.08
N ALA A 44 -2.72 14.85 17.77
CA ALA A 44 -2.71 13.85 18.83
C ALA A 44 -2.27 12.47 18.34
N PHE A 45 -2.65 12.09 17.11
CA PHE A 45 -2.22 10.83 16.51
C PHE A 45 -0.70 10.81 16.31
N ARG A 46 -0.11 11.92 15.85
CA ARG A 46 1.36 12.01 15.68
C ARG A 46 2.09 11.84 17.01
N SER A 47 1.60 12.49 18.06
CA SER A 47 2.17 12.35 19.40
C SER A 47 2.08 10.92 19.93
N GLU A 48 0.91 10.29 19.74
CA GLU A 48 0.68 8.93 20.21
C GLU A 48 1.45 7.89 19.40
N ALA A 49 1.47 8.02 18.07
CA ALA A 49 2.28 7.18 17.19
C ALA A 49 3.76 7.27 17.58
N ARG A 50 4.29 8.48 17.80
CA ARG A 50 5.67 8.67 18.26
C ARG A 50 5.92 7.98 19.60
N ARG A 51 5.02 8.15 20.57
CA ARG A 51 5.12 7.53 21.90
C ARG A 51 5.16 6.01 21.81
N GLN A 52 4.25 5.43 21.03
CA GLN A 52 4.17 3.98 20.84
C GLN A 52 5.37 3.42 20.08
N SER A 53 5.81 4.08 19.01
CA SER A 53 7.01 3.68 18.28
C SER A 53 8.25 3.65 19.17
N LEU A 54 8.42 4.64 20.05
CA LEU A 54 9.52 4.63 21.02
C LEU A 54 9.40 3.49 22.04
N ALA A 55 8.18 3.18 22.49
CA ALA A 55 7.95 2.06 23.41
C ALA A 55 8.29 0.71 22.78
N VAL A 56 7.94 0.51 21.50
CA VAL A 56 8.32 -0.70 20.74
C VAL A 56 9.83 -0.78 20.54
N ALA A 57 10.47 0.32 20.14
CA ALA A 57 11.92 0.38 19.93
C ALA A 57 12.73 0.14 21.22
N ALA A 58 12.19 0.56 22.38
CA ALA A 58 12.80 0.33 23.68
C ALA A 58 12.44 -1.04 24.29
N SER A 59 11.59 -1.83 23.63
CA SER A 59 11.18 -3.13 24.15
C SER A 59 12.32 -4.15 24.10
N SER A 60 12.28 -5.13 24.99
CA SER A 60 13.25 -6.24 25.00
C SER A 60 13.26 -7.05 23.70
N ARG A 61 12.19 -6.97 22.90
CA ARG A 61 12.01 -7.72 21.66
C ARG A 61 12.35 -6.91 20.42
N ALA A 62 12.74 -5.63 20.56
CA ALA A 62 12.98 -4.74 19.42
C ALA A 62 13.94 -5.35 18.37
N HIS A 63 14.97 -6.06 18.80
CA HIS A 63 15.91 -6.74 17.91
C HIS A 63 15.29 -7.93 17.18
N GLU A 64 14.49 -8.76 17.86
CA GLU A 64 13.78 -9.89 17.25
C GLU A 64 12.73 -9.39 16.25
N ASP A 65 11.97 -8.37 16.62
CA ASP A 65 10.95 -7.76 15.77
C ASP A 65 11.57 -7.18 14.50
N GLN A 66 12.68 -6.45 14.63
CA GLN A 66 13.40 -5.91 13.48
C GLN A 66 13.97 -7.01 12.59
N ALA A 67 14.60 -8.03 13.17
CA ALA A 67 15.15 -9.16 12.41
C ALA A 67 14.06 -9.92 11.64
N PHE A 68 12.87 -10.08 12.23
CA PHE A 68 11.71 -10.67 11.55
C PHE A 68 11.26 -9.81 10.37
N ILE A 69 11.10 -8.50 10.56
CA ILE A 69 10.70 -7.57 9.50
C ILE A 69 11.68 -7.60 8.33
N ASP A 70 12.99 -7.57 8.62
CA ASP A 70 14.04 -7.61 7.61
C ASP A 70 14.00 -8.93 6.82
N ALA A 71 13.74 -10.06 7.49
CA ALA A 71 13.65 -11.37 6.85
C ALA A 71 12.45 -11.53 5.91
N VAL A 72 11.34 -10.82 6.16
CA VAL A 72 10.11 -10.91 5.34
C VAL A 72 9.98 -9.78 4.32
N SER A 73 10.82 -8.76 4.39
CA SER A 73 10.78 -7.61 3.49
C SER A 73 11.35 -7.96 2.11
N THR A 74 10.52 -8.46 1.20
CA THR A 74 10.86 -8.58 -0.22
C THR A 74 10.62 -7.24 -0.91
N PHE A 75 11.65 -6.41 -1.08
CA PHE A 75 11.56 -5.22 -1.93
C PHE A 75 11.35 -5.69 -3.37
N THR A 76 10.13 -5.62 -3.89
CA THR A 76 9.87 -5.83 -5.32
C THR A 76 10.34 -4.57 -6.04
N ASP A 77 11.64 -4.51 -6.34
CA ASP A 77 12.23 -3.46 -7.19
C ASP A 77 12.11 -3.83 -8.68
N GLU A 78 11.03 -4.52 -9.06
CA GLU A 78 10.61 -4.65 -10.46
C GLU A 78 9.74 -3.44 -10.78
N VAL A 79 10.43 -2.31 -10.97
CA VAL A 79 9.93 -1.23 -11.79
C VAL A 79 9.89 -1.79 -13.22
N ASP A 80 8.75 -2.39 -13.59
CA ASP A 80 8.42 -2.73 -14.97
C ASP A 80 8.42 -1.43 -15.80
N GLY A 81 9.59 -1.05 -16.30
CA GLY A 81 9.76 -0.18 -17.44
C GLY A 81 9.33 -0.94 -18.69
N HIS A 82 8.02 -1.11 -18.86
CA HIS A 82 7.45 -1.49 -20.15
C HIS A 82 7.05 -0.23 -20.92
N GLU A 83 7.73 -0.08 -22.05
CA GLU A 83 7.63 0.91 -23.15
C GLU A 83 8.30 2.29 -22.96
#